data_AF-A0A3Q0CWF5-F1
#
_entry.id   AF-A0A3Q0CWF5-F1
#
_cell.length_a   1.000
_cell.length_b   1.000
_cell.length_c   1.000
_cell.angle_alpha   90.00
_cell.angle_beta   90.00
_cell.angle_gamma   90.00
#
_symmetry.space_group_name_H-M   'P 1'
#
loop_
_entity.id
_entity.type
_entity.pdbx_description
1 polymer ?
#
loop_
_entity_poly.entity_id
_entity_poly.type
_entity_poly.pdbx_seq_one_letter_code
_entity_poly.pdbx_strand_id
1 'polypeptide(L)'
;MWTRYKILIFSYLTTELCAETHSLSPREVDPGPYFTRNQTTFEGTRHKRAIFQGQYCRRFGCCEDRDDACVTHFYEANALCYCDSFCERENPDCCPDYKSFCQEEKEWPPLKQPLDPEGRWTAQNYSQFWGMTLEEGFKFRLGTLPPSPMLLSMNEMTASFPARADLPEVFISSYKWPGWTHGPLDQKNCAASWAFSTASVAADRIAIQSRGRYTANLSPQNLISCCAKNRHGCNSGSIDRAWWFLRKRGLVSHACYPLFKDQNSTNNICAMASRSDGRGKRHATKPCPNSFEKSNRIYQCSPPYRVSSNETEIMREIIKNGPVQAIMQVHEDFFYYKTGIYRHVISTNEESEKYRKLRTHAVKLTGWGTLRGAGGKKEKFWIAANSWGKSWGENGYFRILRGVNESDIEKLIIAAWGQLTSTDDP
;
A
#
# COMPACT_ATOMS: atom_id res chain seq x y z
N MET A 1 -37.61 5.85 -24.46
CA MET A 1 -37.39 6.60 -23.19
C MET A 1 -35.98 6.35 -22.63
N TRP A 2 -34.96 6.33 -23.50
CA TRP A 2 -33.60 5.81 -23.22
C TRP A 2 -32.53 6.74 -23.84
N THR A 3 -32.72 8.06 -23.70
CA THR A 3 -31.85 9.06 -24.34
C THR A 3 -31.66 10.33 -23.49
N ARG A 4 -31.73 10.21 -22.16
CA ARG A 4 -31.47 11.34 -21.24
C ARG A 4 -30.45 11.08 -20.12
N TYR A 5 -29.85 9.89 -20.05
CA TYR A 5 -28.83 9.55 -19.04
C TYR A 5 -27.37 9.68 -19.52
N LYS A 6 -27.12 10.22 -20.72
CA LYS A 6 -25.77 10.33 -21.30
C LYS A 6 -25.16 11.75 -21.30
N ILE A 7 -25.80 12.74 -20.67
CA ILE A 7 -25.32 14.14 -20.68
C ILE A 7 -25.00 14.67 -19.26
N LEU A 8 -25.22 13.90 -18.20
CA LEU A 8 -25.01 14.33 -16.80
C LEU A 8 -23.73 13.80 -16.12
N ILE A 9 -22.75 13.29 -16.89
CA ILE A 9 -21.45 12.80 -16.34
C ILE A 9 -20.26 13.70 -16.74
N PHE A 10 -20.48 14.75 -17.55
CA PHE A 10 -19.38 15.56 -18.12
C PHE A 10 -19.24 16.99 -17.59
N SER A 11 -19.93 17.40 -16.52
CA SER A 11 -19.91 18.81 -16.06
C SER A 11 -19.81 19.04 -14.55
N TYR A 12 -19.22 18.13 -13.77
CA TYR A 12 -19.09 18.30 -12.31
C TYR A 12 -17.66 18.13 -11.77
N LEU A 13 -16.66 18.63 -12.51
CA LEU A 13 -15.25 18.63 -12.04
C LEU A 13 -14.47 19.93 -12.32
N THR A 14 -15.10 21.06 -12.67
CA THR A 14 -14.36 22.28 -13.03
C THR A 14 -14.85 23.62 -12.47
N THR A 15 -15.71 23.69 -11.45
CA THR A 15 -16.11 25.00 -10.90
C THR A 15 -16.31 24.96 -9.39
N GLU A 16 -15.25 25.21 -8.62
CA GLU A 16 -15.29 25.96 -7.34
C GLU A 16 -13.90 26.59 -7.13
N LEU A 17 -13.62 27.63 -7.91
CA LEU A 17 -12.63 28.66 -7.64
C LEU A 17 -13.28 29.99 -8.04
N CYS A 18 -13.17 31.00 -7.17
CA CYS A 18 -13.63 32.40 -7.27
C CYS A 18 -15.07 32.74 -6.82
N ALA A 19 -15.20 33.07 -5.53
CA ALA A 19 -15.88 34.24 -4.93
C ALA A 19 -15.94 33.94 -3.42
N GLU A 20 -15.51 34.75 -2.46
CA GLU A 20 -15.67 36.19 -2.32
C GLU A 20 -14.44 36.78 -1.60
N THR A 21 -13.84 37.80 -2.21
CA THR A 21 -13.05 38.81 -1.51
C THR A 21 -13.88 40.07 -1.46
N HIS A 22 -14.37 40.47 -0.29
CA HIS A 22 -14.71 41.86 -0.02
C HIS A 22 -14.43 42.21 1.45
N SER A 23 -13.35 42.99 1.61
CA SER A 23 -13.16 44.13 2.53
C SER A 23 -13.74 44.08 3.94
N LEU A 24 -12.86 44.23 4.95
CA LEU A 24 -12.89 45.34 5.94
C LEU A 24 -11.59 45.31 6.78
N SER A 25 -10.98 46.49 6.97
CA SER A 25 -9.75 46.73 7.74
C SER A 25 -10.06 47.23 9.17
N PRO A 26 -9.06 47.41 10.06
CA PRO A 26 -9.11 47.00 11.46
C PRO A 26 -9.62 48.09 12.42
N ARG A 27 -10.18 47.66 13.57
CA ARG A 27 -10.24 48.48 14.78
C ARG A 27 -9.71 47.72 15.99
N GLU A 28 -8.78 48.39 16.65
CA GLU A 28 -8.17 48.12 17.94
C GLU A 28 -9.21 48.04 19.05
N VAL A 29 -9.09 47.09 19.98
CA VAL A 29 -9.29 47.32 21.43
C VAL A 29 -8.38 46.36 22.21
N ASP A 30 -7.58 46.97 23.09
CA ASP A 30 -6.59 46.42 24.02
C ASP A 30 -7.21 45.53 25.14
N PRO A 31 -6.38 44.74 25.88
CA PRO A 31 -6.79 43.65 26.75
C PRO A 31 -6.92 44.07 28.22
N GLY A 32 -7.63 43.25 29.00
CA GLY A 32 -7.67 43.35 30.46
C GLY A 32 -8.06 42.04 31.14
N PRO A 33 -7.58 41.78 32.37
CA PRO A 33 -6.98 40.49 32.72
C PRO A 33 -7.71 39.80 33.87
N TYR A 34 -7.74 38.46 33.91
CA TYR A 34 -7.72 37.74 35.19
C TYR A 34 -6.90 36.46 35.10
N PHE A 35 -5.75 36.52 35.78
CA PHE A 35 -4.97 35.41 36.27
C PHE A 35 -5.86 34.38 36.99
N THR A 36 -5.54 33.10 36.85
CA THR A 36 -4.92 32.35 37.96
C THR A 36 -4.31 31.05 37.45
N ARG A 37 -3.01 30.94 37.73
CA ARG A 37 -2.16 29.77 37.57
C ARG A 37 -2.48 28.81 38.72
N ASN A 38 -2.94 27.59 38.43
CA ASN A 38 -2.77 26.46 39.32
C ASN A 38 -2.15 25.30 38.54
N GLN A 39 -0.89 25.02 38.85
CA GLN A 39 -0.22 23.80 38.43
C GLN A 39 -0.88 22.62 39.13
N THR A 40 -1.49 21.73 38.35
CA THR A 40 -1.64 20.33 38.72
C THR A 40 -1.09 19.51 37.57
N THR A 41 0.00 18.80 37.85
CA THR A 41 0.52 17.70 37.05
C THR A 41 -0.54 16.60 36.97
N PHE A 42 -1.06 16.36 35.77
CA PHE A 42 -1.73 15.09 35.46
C PHE A 42 -1.49 14.72 33.99
N GLU A 43 -1.19 13.45 33.81
CA GLU A 43 -0.86 12.78 32.56
C GLU A 43 -1.99 12.89 31.52
N GLY A 44 -1.59 12.89 30.24
CA GLY A 44 -2.47 12.46 29.16
C GLY A 44 -3.34 13.54 28.52
N THR A 45 -2.73 14.42 27.71
CA THR A 45 -3.43 14.97 26.54
C THR A 45 -2.49 15.04 25.35
N ARG A 46 -2.70 14.09 24.44
CA ARG A 46 -2.42 14.13 23.01
C ARG A 46 -2.62 15.58 22.54
N HIS A 47 -1.52 16.33 22.39
CA HIS A 47 -1.59 17.63 21.75
C HIS A 47 -2.12 17.37 20.35
N LYS A 48 -3.37 17.78 20.10
CA LYS A 48 -3.89 17.93 18.75
C LYS A 48 -2.79 18.71 18.04
N ARG A 49 -2.22 18.16 16.95
CA ARG A 49 -1.39 18.95 16.03
C ARG A 49 -2.23 20.16 15.68
N ALA A 50 -1.96 21.28 16.34
CA ALA A 50 -2.73 22.47 16.09
C ALA A 50 -2.39 22.84 14.65
N ILE A 51 -3.39 23.29 13.90
CA ILE A 51 -3.18 23.95 12.64
C ILE A 51 -2.45 25.25 13.02
N PHE A 52 -1.14 25.16 13.20
CA PHE A 52 -0.33 26.25 13.71
C PHE A 52 -0.16 27.24 12.57
N GLN A 53 -0.81 28.40 12.71
CA GLN A 53 -0.38 29.61 12.04
C GLN A 53 0.93 30.00 12.75
N GLY A 54 2.09 29.88 12.09
CA GLY A 54 3.43 29.95 12.67
C GLY A 54 3.74 31.20 13.51
N GLN A 55 3.34 31.21 14.77
CA GLN A 55 3.49 32.36 15.69
C GLN A 55 3.84 31.95 17.14
N TYR A 56 4.38 30.75 17.34
CA TYR A 56 4.77 30.26 18.66
C TYR A 56 5.82 31.16 19.35
N CYS A 57 6.92 31.47 18.69
CA CYS A 57 7.99 32.34 19.15
C CYS A 57 7.51 33.74 19.49
N ARG A 58 6.56 34.29 18.72
CA ARG A 58 5.98 35.61 18.99
C ARG A 58 5.21 35.66 20.31
N ARG A 59 4.66 34.53 20.76
CA ARG A 59 3.78 34.48 21.92
C ARG A 59 4.49 34.03 23.20
N PHE A 60 5.49 33.15 23.09
CA PHE A 60 6.14 32.53 24.24
C PHE A 60 7.67 32.69 24.28
N GLY A 61 8.26 33.38 23.31
CA GLY A 61 9.71 33.42 23.09
C GLY A 61 10.22 32.15 22.42
N CYS A 62 11.24 32.26 21.56
CA CYS A 62 11.82 31.10 20.91
C CYS A 62 12.69 30.31 21.88
N CYS A 63 12.62 28.98 21.78
CA CYS A 63 13.74 28.14 22.21
C CYS A 63 14.96 28.45 21.33
N GLU A 64 16.16 28.17 21.85
CA GLU A 64 17.40 28.26 21.06
C GLU A 64 17.25 27.46 19.75
N ASP A 65 17.64 28.05 18.62
CA ASP A 65 17.57 27.47 17.26
C ASP A 65 16.17 27.24 16.68
N ARG A 66 15.10 27.74 17.31
CA ARG A 66 13.73 27.70 16.77
C ARG A 66 13.40 28.98 16.00
N ASP A 67 12.89 28.83 14.77
CA ASP A 67 12.46 29.91 13.89
C ASP A 67 11.05 29.67 13.37
N ASP A 68 10.12 30.56 13.77
CA ASP A 68 8.74 30.49 13.34
C ASP A 68 8.52 30.71 11.83
N ALA A 69 9.49 31.33 11.16
CA ALA A 69 9.46 31.53 9.71
C ALA A 69 9.93 30.29 8.93
N CYS A 70 10.63 29.36 9.59
CA CYS A 70 11.15 28.14 8.98
C CYS A 70 10.14 27.00 9.08
N VAL A 71 9.08 27.09 8.27
CA VAL A 71 7.99 26.09 8.21
C VAL A 71 7.79 25.56 6.80
N THR A 72 7.41 24.28 6.68
CA THR A 72 6.98 23.67 5.42
C THR A 72 5.60 23.04 5.56
N HIS A 73 4.94 22.84 4.42
CA HIS A 73 3.61 22.26 4.37
C HIS A 73 3.68 20.73 4.33
N PHE A 74 3.17 20.10 5.38
CA PHE A 74 3.01 18.65 5.44
C PHE A 74 1.66 18.24 4.83
N TYR A 75 1.69 17.99 3.53
CA TYR A 75 0.50 17.73 2.71
C TYR A 75 -0.37 16.56 3.21
N GLU A 76 0.22 15.53 3.84
CA GLU A 76 -0.54 14.37 4.35
C GLU A 76 -1.53 14.73 5.47
N ALA A 77 -1.29 15.81 6.21
CA ALA A 77 -2.15 16.24 7.32
C ALA A 77 -2.73 17.66 7.14
N ASN A 78 -2.51 18.30 5.98
CA ASN A 78 -2.85 19.71 5.73
C ASN A 78 -2.40 20.63 6.89
N ALA A 79 -1.15 20.45 7.32
CA ALA A 79 -0.58 21.13 8.46
C ALA A 79 0.75 21.79 8.08
N LEU A 80 1.09 22.89 8.76
CA LEU A 80 2.44 23.46 8.73
C LEU A 80 3.27 22.81 9.83
N CYS A 81 4.49 22.41 9.50
CA CYS A 81 5.44 21.80 10.43
C CYS A 81 6.78 22.54 10.34
N TYR A 82 7.52 22.58 11.45
CA TYR A 82 8.80 23.31 11.53
C TYR A 82 9.95 22.52 10.88
N CYS A 83 10.87 23.25 10.24
CA CYS A 83 12.00 22.75 9.46
C CYS A 83 13.36 23.33 9.95
N ASP A 84 13.44 23.87 11.16
CA ASP A 84 14.62 24.52 11.73
C ASP A 84 15.54 23.56 12.50
N SER A 85 16.75 24.00 12.85
CA SER A 85 17.73 23.23 13.63
C SER A 85 17.23 22.85 15.03
N PHE A 86 16.19 23.50 15.55
CA PHE A 86 15.46 23.03 16.73
C PHE A 86 14.97 21.58 16.59
N CYS A 87 14.64 21.13 15.37
CA CYS A 87 14.17 19.79 15.09
C CYS A 87 15.21 18.67 15.15
N GLU A 88 16.49 18.97 15.37
CA GLU A 88 17.52 17.97 15.65
C GLU A 88 17.30 17.23 16.98
N ARG A 89 16.48 17.79 17.89
CA ARG A 89 16.19 17.25 19.22
C ARG A 89 15.02 16.24 19.27
N GLU A 90 14.51 15.80 18.11
CA GLU A 90 13.38 14.86 17.97
C GLU A 90 12.10 15.31 18.75
N ASN A 91 11.62 16.50 18.43
CA ASN A 91 10.45 17.13 19.07
C ASN A 91 9.13 16.82 18.32
N PRO A 92 7.98 16.63 19.00
CA PRO A 92 6.68 16.38 18.37
C PRO A 92 6.15 17.50 17.44
N ASP A 93 6.66 18.73 17.54
CA ASP A 93 6.26 19.86 16.68
C ASP A 93 6.96 19.88 15.30
N CYS A 94 7.92 18.97 15.09
CA CYS A 94 8.77 18.93 13.91
C CYS A 94 8.16 18.16 12.74
N CYS A 95 8.62 18.49 11.53
CA CYS A 95 8.30 17.72 10.33
C CYS A 95 8.69 16.24 10.53
N PRO A 96 7.79 15.27 10.27
CA PRO A 96 8.13 13.85 10.32
C PRO A 96 9.30 13.44 9.42
N ASP A 97 9.58 14.25 8.41
CA ASP A 97 10.62 14.13 7.39
C ASP A 97 11.72 15.20 7.52
N TYR A 98 11.86 15.85 8.67
CA TYR A 98 12.85 16.92 8.92
C TYR A 98 14.26 16.58 8.42
N LYS A 99 14.81 15.42 8.81
CA LYS A 99 16.16 14.97 8.42
C LYS A 99 16.31 14.73 6.90
N SER A 100 15.21 14.37 6.23
CA SER A 100 15.22 14.04 4.80
C SER A 100 14.78 15.17 3.87
N PHE A 101 14.03 16.15 4.38
CA PHE A 101 13.47 17.27 3.60
C PHE A 101 14.12 18.61 3.93
N CYS A 102 14.37 18.87 5.22
CA CYS A 102 14.89 20.15 5.68
C CYS A 102 16.41 20.12 5.86
N GLN A 103 17.01 18.95 6.12
CA GLN A 103 18.44 18.73 5.97
C GLN A 103 18.73 18.23 4.55
N GLU A 104 19.80 18.72 3.93
CA GLU A 104 20.29 18.34 2.58
C GLU A 104 20.81 16.89 2.53
N GLU A 105 20.13 15.92 3.16
CA GLU A 105 20.44 14.51 2.99
C GLU A 105 20.08 14.10 1.55
N LYS A 106 21.14 13.93 0.76
CA LYS A 106 21.21 13.44 -0.63
C LYS A 106 19.89 12.89 -1.17
N GLU A 107 19.36 13.60 -2.16
CA GLU A 107 18.21 13.18 -2.95
C GLU A 107 18.37 11.72 -3.40
N TRP A 108 17.31 10.93 -3.27
CA TRP A 108 17.12 9.70 -4.04
C TRP A 108 17.43 10.03 -5.51
N PRO A 109 18.26 9.25 -6.22
CA PRO A 109 18.97 9.70 -7.42
C PRO A 109 18.07 10.53 -8.34
N PRO A 110 18.42 11.79 -8.65
CA PRO A 110 17.50 12.70 -9.34
C PRO A 110 17.09 12.13 -10.70
N LEU A 111 15.83 12.36 -11.08
CA LEU A 111 15.26 11.99 -12.38
C LEU A 111 16.16 12.51 -13.52
N LYS A 112 16.96 11.62 -14.12
CA LYS A 112 17.73 11.96 -15.33
C LYS A 112 16.76 11.86 -16.52
N GLN A 113 16.26 13.01 -16.98
CA GLN A 113 15.43 13.21 -18.18
C GLN A 113 13.98 12.68 -18.08
N PRO A 114 13.06 13.12 -18.99
CA PRO A 114 11.72 12.52 -19.08
C PRO A 114 11.82 11.01 -19.27
N LEU A 115 11.37 10.25 -18.26
CA LEU A 115 11.49 8.80 -18.22
C LEU A 115 10.69 8.09 -19.32
N ASP A 116 9.63 8.70 -19.87
CA ASP A 116 8.91 8.18 -21.03
C ASP A 116 8.76 9.25 -22.12
N PRO A 117 9.58 9.21 -23.19
CA PRO A 117 9.50 10.16 -24.30
C PRO A 117 8.15 10.16 -25.03
N GLU A 118 7.37 9.07 -24.91
CA GLU A 118 6.05 8.93 -25.53
C GLU A 118 4.90 9.43 -24.62
N GLY A 119 5.19 9.83 -23.38
CA GLY A 119 4.21 10.42 -22.46
C GLY A 119 3.08 9.48 -22.02
N ARG A 120 3.28 8.16 -22.04
CA ARG A 120 2.26 7.17 -21.64
C ARG A 120 2.12 7.06 -20.13
N TRP A 121 3.17 7.39 -19.39
CA TRP A 121 3.15 7.52 -17.94
C TRP A 121 4.02 8.69 -17.47
N THR A 122 3.70 9.21 -16.28
CA THR A 122 4.39 10.34 -15.67
C THR A 122 5.15 9.91 -14.42
N ALA A 123 6.27 10.59 -14.19
CA ALA A 123 7.14 10.37 -13.05
C ALA A 123 7.02 11.52 -12.03
N GLN A 124 7.22 11.21 -10.75
CA GLN A 124 7.29 12.18 -9.66
C GLN A 124 8.26 11.69 -8.58
N ASN A 125 8.93 12.62 -7.90
CA ASN A 125 9.70 12.33 -6.70
C ASN A 125 8.77 12.14 -5.48
N TYR A 126 9.07 11.16 -4.64
CA TYR A 126 8.33 10.89 -3.41
C TYR A 126 9.21 11.08 -2.19
N SER A 127 8.73 11.87 -1.22
CA SER A 127 9.46 12.15 0.02
C SER A 127 9.79 10.90 0.83
N GLN A 128 8.93 9.87 0.74
CA GLN A 128 9.16 8.59 1.40
C GLN A 128 10.39 7.80 0.91
N PHE A 129 11.07 8.25 -0.13
CA PHE A 129 12.33 7.65 -0.62
C PHE A 129 13.56 8.53 -0.39
N TRP A 130 13.41 9.76 0.11
CA TRP A 130 14.54 10.65 0.36
C TRP A 130 15.52 10.07 1.39
N GLY A 131 16.81 10.35 1.21
CA GLY A 131 17.90 9.80 2.01
C GLY A 131 18.21 8.31 1.78
N MET A 132 17.44 7.59 0.95
CA MET A 132 17.73 6.19 0.61
C MET A 132 18.54 6.10 -0.70
N THR A 133 19.42 5.11 -0.78
CA THR A 133 20.10 4.73 -2.03
C THR A 133 19.21 3.82 -2.88
N LEU A 134 19.43 3.76 -4.19
CA LEU A 134 18.69 2.86 -5.09
C LEU A 134 18.70 1.40 -4.60
N GLU A 135 19.85 0.93 -4.13
CA GLU A 135 20.02 -0.41 -3.54
C GLU A 135 19.14 -0.61 -2.30
N GLU A 136 19.06 0.39 -1.42
CA GLU A 136 18.21 0.36 -0.23
C GLU A 136 16.72 0.36 -0.58
N GLY A 137 16.27 1.11 -1.60
CA GLY A 137 14.87 1.00 -2.02
C GLY A 137 14.55 -0.37 -2.60
N PHE A 138 15.43 -0.95 -3.43
CA PHE A 138 15.28 -2.34 -3.87
C PHE A 138 15.23 -3.31 -2.68
N LYS A 139 16.08 -3.10 -1.67
CA LYS A 139 16.15 -3.95 -0.48
C LYS A 139 14.93 -3.81 0.43
N PHE A 140 14.50 -2.60 0.76
CA PHE A 140 13.50 -2.32 1.80
C PHE A 140 12.07 -2.20 1.26
N ARG A 141 11.87 -1.73 0.03
CA ARG A 141 10.54 -1.52 -0.55
C ARG A 141 10.02 -2.75 -1.29
N LEU A 142 10.88 -3.72 -1.59
CA LEU A 142 10.48 -4.97 -2.24
C LEU A 142 10.41 -6.11 -1.21
N GLY A 143 11.30 -7.09 -1.35
CA GLY A 143 11.46 -8.18 -0.39
C GLY A 143 10.77 -9.48 -0.77
N THR A 144 10.28 -9.63 -2.00
CA THR A 144 9.85 -10.95 -2.48
C THR A 144 11.06 -11.68 -3.05
N LEU A 145 11.32 -12.90 -2.56
CA LEU A 145 12.35 -13.75 -3.13
C LEU A 145 11.92 -14.24 -4.53
N PRO A 146 12.86 -14.43 -5.47
CA PRO A 146 12.56 -15.04 -6.75
C PRO A 146 11.79 -16.35 -6.58
N PRO A 147 10.75 -16.60 -7.42
CA PRO A 147 9.95 -17.82 -7.34
C PRO A 147 10.80 -19.08 -7.39
N SER A 148 10.47 -20.05 -6.53
CA SER A 148 11.16 -21.36 -6.56
C SER A 148 10.81 -22.12 -7.85
N PRO A 149 11.72 -22.98 -8.37
CA PRO A 149 11.43 -23.81 -9.53
C PRO A 149 10.16 -24.64 -9.38
N MET A 150 9.87 -25.11 -8.15
CA MET A 150 8.66 -25.85 -7.82
C MET A 150 7.39 -25.02 -8.00
N LEU A 151 7.44 -23.73 -7.64
CA LEU A 151 6.30 -22.82 -7.83
C LEU A 151 6.07 -22.51 -9.31
N LEU A 152 7.15 -22.36 -10.08
CA LEU A 152 7.12 -22.15 -11.53
C LEU A 152 6.72 -23.41 -12.33
N SER A 153 6.84 -24.60 -11.74
CA SER A 153 6.42 -25.86 -12.37
C SER A 153 5.04 -26.35 -11.92
N MET A 154 4.34 -25.61 -11.06
CA MET A 154 2.96 -25.92 -10.71
C MET A 154 2.07 -25.91 -11.96
N ASN A 155 1.19 -26.91 -12.06
CA ASN A 155 0.18 -26.97 -13.11
C ASN A 155 -0.69 -25.72 -13.07
N GLU A 156 -0.83 -25.09 -14.23
CA GLU A 156 -1.71 -23.94 -14.40
C GLU A 156 -3.16 -24.41 -14.37
N MET A 157 -3.96 -23.79 -13.51
CA MET A 157 -5.40 -23.95 -13.52
C MET A 157 -6.01 -22.92 -14.48
N THR A 158 -6.83 -23.42 -15.39
CA THR A 158 -7.71 -22.62 -16.23
C THR A 158 -9.08 -22.55 -15.58
N ALA A 159 -9.77 -21.43 -15.73
CA ALA A 159 -11.13 -21.31 -15.27
C ALA A 159 -12.03 -22.11 -16.21
N SER A 160 -12.69 -23.17 -15.71
CA SER A 160 -13.69 -23.91 -16.48
C SER A 160 -14.86 -22.98 -16.83
N PHE A 161 -14.87 -22.47 -18.06
CA PHE A 161 -15.92 -21.63 -18.64
C PHE A 161 -16.08 -21.91 -20.13
N PRO A 162 -17.28 -21.69 -20.70
CA PRO A 162 -17.46 -21.68 -22.14
C PRO A 162 -16.64 -20.53 -22.75
N ALA A 163 -15.96 -20.83 -23.86
CA ALA A 163 -14.99 -19.96 -24.53
C ALA A 163 -15.53 -18.58 -24.99
N ARG A 164 -16.84 -18.31 -24.87
CA ARG A 164 -17.57 -17.18 -25.48
C ARG A 164 -18.15 -16.15 -24.50
N ALA A 165 -17.81 -16.18 -23.21
CA ALA A 165 -18.21 -15.07 -22.34
C ALA A 165 -17.38 -13.82 -22.68
N ASP A 166 -18.00 -12.82 -23.30
CA ASP A 166 -17.37 -11.53 -23.58
C ASP A 166 -16.96 -10.87 -22.27
N LEU A 167 -15.65 -10.68 -22.08
CA LEU A 167 -15.10 -9.97 -20.93
C LEU A 167 -15.26 -8.46 -21.13
N PRO A 168 -15.63 -7.69 -20.10
CA PRO A 168 -15.78 -6.25 -20.23
C PRO A 168 -14.43 -5.57 -20.54
N GLU A 169 -14.47 -4.45 -21.28
CA GLU A 169 -13.26 -3.68 -21.61
C GLU A 169 -12.56 -3.12 -20.36
N VAL A 170 -13.33 -2.84 -19.30
CA VAL A 170 -12.87 -2.35 -17.99
C VAL A 170 -13.53 -3.16 -16.88
N PHE A 171 -12.71 -3.60 -15.92
CA PHE A 171 -13.18 -4.26 -14.70
C PHE A 171 -12.35 -3.79 -13.52
N ILE A 172 -13.03 -3.46 -12.41
CA ILE A 172 -12.38 -3.07 -11.15
C ILE A 172 -13.10 -3.80 -10.02
N SER A 173 -12.34 -4.58 -9.24
CA SER A 173 -12.91 -5.46 -8.22
C SER A 173 -13.73 -4.69 -7.17
N SER A 174 -13.32 -3.48 -6.80
CA SER A 174 -14.02 -2.66 -5.78
C SER A 174 -15.41 -2.19 -6.23
N TYR A 175 -15.67 -2.03 -7.53
CA TYR A 175 -17.01 -1.73 -8.02
C TYR A 175 -17.92 -2.97 -8.02
N LYS A 176 -17.35 -4.16 -8.26
CA LYS A 176 -18.12 -5.41 -8.21
C LYS A 176 -18.41 -5.86 -6.78
N TRP A 177 -17.44 -5.69 -5.86
CA TRP A 177 -17.53 -6.11 -4.47
C TRP A 177 -17.19 -4.95 -3.52
N PRO A 178 -18.07 -3.94 -3.41
CA PRO A 178 -17.83 -2.76 -2.59
C PRO A 178 -17.67 -3.15 -1.12
N GLY A 179 -16.61 -2.65 -0.48
CA GLY A 179 -16.30 -2.92 0.92
C GLY A 179 -15.67 -4.29 1.19
N TRP A 180 -15.50 -5.15 0.17
CA TRP A 180 -14.88 -6.48 0.33
C TRP A 180 -13.48 -6.55 -0.30
N THR A 181 -13.06 -5.51 -1.01
CA THR A 181 -11.70 -5.36 -1.54
C THR A 181 -10.96 -4.29 -0.77
N HIS A 182 -9.93 -4.67 -0.03
CA HIS A 182 -9.17 -3.77 0.82
C HIS A 182 -8.17 -2.95 0.00
N GLY A 183 -8.01 -1.68 0.37
CA GLY A 183 -7.04 -0.79 -0.27
C GLY A 183 -5.58 -1.12 0.04
N PRO A 184 -4.63 -0.43 -0.63
CA PRO A 184 -3.20 -0.56 -0.39
C PRO A 184 -2.84 -0.25 1.06
N LEU A 185 -1.97 -1.08 1.63
CA LEU A 185 -1.30 -0.81 2.90
C LEU A 185 0.13 -0.34 2.65
N ASP A 186 0.82 0.10 3.69
CA ASP A 186 2.20 0.58 3.60
C ASP A 186 3.14 -0.32 4.40
N GLN A 187 4.07 -0.97 3.69
CA GLN A 187 5.11 -1.82 4.28
C GLN A 187 6.24 -1.04 4.94
N LYS A 188 6.30 0.29 4.75
CA LYS A 188 7.40 1.14 5.23
C LYS A 188 8.74 0.60 4.74
N ASN A 189 9.78 0.66 5.57
CA ASN A 189 11.12 0.14 5.23
C ASN A 189 11.28 -1.33 5.67
N CYS A 190 10.23 -2.13 5.47
CA CYS A 190 10.22 -3.57 5.67
C CYS A 190 10.14 -4.25 4.31
N ALA A 191 11.11 -5.11 3.97
CA ALA A 191 11.12 -5.89 2.75
C ALA A 191 10.06 -7.02 2.79
N ALA A 192 8.77 -6.66 2.74
CA ALA A 192 7.66 -7.54 3.05
C ALA A 192 6.54 -7.53 2.02
N SER A 193 6.80 -7.15 0.77
CA SER A 193 5.78 -7.21 -0.28
C SER A 193 5.17 -8.60 -0.45
N TRP A 194 5.95 -9.65 -0.21
CA TRP A 194 5.50 -11.04 -0.15
C TRP A 194 4.37 -11.27 0.86
N ALA A 195 4.45 -10.65 2.04
CA ALA A 195 3.48 -10.82 3.12
C ALA A 195 2.26 -9.94 2.90
N PHE A 196 2.48 -8.69 2.48
CA PHE A 196 1.42 -7.71 2.23
C PHE A 196 0.49 -8.15 1.09
N SER A 197 1.06 -8.53 -0.05
CA SER A 197 0.28 -9.00 -1.20
C SER A 197 -0.49 -10.30 -0.87
N THR A 198 0.16 -11.27 -0.19
CA THR A 198 -0.49 -12.53 0.24
C THR A 198 -1.67 -12.28 1.17
N ALA A 199 -1.45 -11.50 2.25
CA ALA A 199 -2.51 -11.20 3.22
C ALA A 199 -3.66 -10.40 2.58
N SER A 200 -3.34 -9.45 1.68
CA SER A 200 -4.34 -8.63 1.02
C SER A 200 -5.21 -9.43 0.05
N VAL A 201 -4.61 -10.30 -0.78
CA VAL A 201 -5.36 -11.19 -1.68
C VAL A 201 -6.24 -12.15 -0.89
N ALA A 202 -5.70 -12.75 0.18
CA ALA A 202 -6.45 -13.65 1.04
C ALA A 202 -7.64 -12.96 1.73
N ALA A 203 -7.46 -11.75 2.26
CA ALA A 203 -8.52 -10.98 2.88
C ALA A 203 -9.69 -10.74 1.90
N ASP A 204 -9.37 -10.27 0.70
CA ASP A 204 -10.36 -9.96 -0.32
C ASP A 204 -11.12 -11.22 -0.77
N ARG A 205 -10.40 -12.33 -0.98
CA ARG A 205 -11.02 -13.59 -1.39
C ARG A 205 -11.89 -14.20 -0.31
N ILE A 206 -11.46 -14.14 0.95
CA ILE A 206 -12.29 -14.59 2.07
C ILE A 206 -13.57 -13.75 2.16
N ALA A 207 -13.48 -12.43 1.99
CA ALA A 207 -14.66 -11.57 1.99
C ALA A 207 -15.62 -11.87 0.84
N ILE A 208 -15.10 -12.00 -0.38
CA ILE A 208 -15.88 -12.31 -1.58
C ILE A 208 -16.55 -13.67 -1.48
N GLN A 209 -15.79 -14.71 -1.11
CA GLN A 209 -16.28 -16.09 -1.10
C GLN A 209 -17.22 -16.36 0.09
N SER A 210 -17.00 -15.68 1.22
CA SER A 210 -17.93 -15.71 2.36
C SER A 210 -19.16 -14.82 2.17
N ARG A 211 -19.33 -14.19 1.00
CA ARG A 211 -20.42 -13.27 0.69
C ARG A 211 -20.58 -12.15 1.73
N GLY A 212 -19.45 -11.60 2.18
CA GLY A 212 -19.41 -10.51 3.15
C GLY A 212 -19.54 -10.92 4.61
N ARG A 213 -19.62 -12.22 4.94
CA ARG A 213 -19.62 -12.69 6.34
C ARG A 213 -18.29 -12.37 7.06
N TYR A 214 -17.19 -12.37 6.31
CA TYR A 214 -15.85 -12.12 6.83
C TYR A 214 -15.13 -11.03 6.03
N THR A 215 -15.22 -9.79 6.48
CA THR A 215 -14.62 -8.62 5.79
C THR A 215 -13.38 -8.07 6.48
N ALA A 216 -12.74 -8.84 7.36
CA ALA A 216 -11.56 -8.38 8.07
C ALA A 216 -10.35 -8.32 7.12
N ASN A 217 -9.65 -7.18 7.10
CA ASN A 217 -8.33 -7.10 6.49
C ASN A 217 -7.37 -7.99 7.29
N LEU A 218 -6.60 -8.85 6.63
CA LEU A 218 -5.67 -9.76 7.31
C LEU A 218 -4.36 -9.08 7.65
N SER A 219 -3.73 -9.48 8.75
CA SER A 219 -2.49 -8.88 9.24
C SER A 219 -1.26 -9.37 8.46
N PRO A 220 -0.55 -8.49 7.72
CA PRO A 220 0.76 -8.83 7.18
C PRO A 220 1.78 -8.99 8.30
N GLN A 221 1.67 -8.23 9.40
CA GLN A 221 2.58 -8.31 10.54
C GLN A 221 2.57 -9.70 11.18
N ASN A 222 1.39 -10.31 11.32
CA ASN A 222 1.28 -11.68 11.83
C ASN A 222 2.07 -12.65 10.94
N LEU A 223 1.96 -12.49 9.63
CA LEU A 223 2.68 -13.32 8.67
C LEU A 223 4.19 -13.07 8.75
N ILE A 224 4.63 -11.82 8.80
CA ILE A 224 6.04 -11.40 8.91
C ILE A 224 6.68 -11.98 10.18
N SER A 225 6.03 -11.84 11.34
CA SER A 225 6.57 -12.26 12.62
C SER A 225 6.49 -13.77 12.86
N CYS A 226 5.51 -14.47 12.27
CA CYS A 226 5.22 -15.87 12.62
C CYS A 226 5.52 -16.90 11.51
N CYS A 227 5.69 -16.47 10.26
CA CYS A 227 6.02 -17.37 9.17
C CYS A 227 7.46 -17.86 9.30
N ALA A 228 7.60 -19.14 9.71
CA ALA A 228 8.84 -19.92 9.82
C ALA A 228 10.02 -19.19 10.51
N LYS A 229 10.13 -19.40 11.84
CA LYS A 229 11.29 -19.16 12.72
C LYS A 229 12.43 -18.35 12.07
N ASN A 230 12.33 -17.02 12.16
CA ASN A 230 13.43 -16.06 12.03
C ASN A 230 14.47 -16.34 10.96
N ARG A 231 14.07 -16.43 9.67
CA ARG A 231 15.10 -16.32 8.63
C ARG A 231 15.07 -15.03 7.85
N HIS A 232 13.92 -14.44 7.49
CA HIS A 232 13.99 -13.20 6.71
C HIS A 232 12.87 -12.15 6.92
N GLY A 233 11.89 -12.30 7.82
CA GLY A 233 10.95 -11.23 8.27
C GLY A 233 10.81 -9.99 7.36
N CYS A 234 11.42 -8.88 7.76
CA CYS A 234 11.51 -7.60 7.02
C CYS A 234 12.74 -7.45 6.10
N ASN A 235 13.47 -8.53 5.86
CA ASN A 235 14.61 -8.61 4.96
C ASN A 235 14.26 -9.28 3.62
N SER A 236 13.32 -10.23 3.62
CA SER A 236 12.71 -10.86 2.45
C SER A 236 11.74 -11.98 2.85
N GLY A 237 11.01 -12.52 1.88
CA GLY A 237 10.23 -13.73 2.08
C GLY A 237 9.74 -14.36 0.79
N SER A 238 9.27 -15.59 0.93
CA SER A 238 8.83 -16.42 -0.19
C SER A 238 7.33 -16.60 -0.16
N ILE A 239 6.68 -16.38 -1.30
CA ILE A 239 5.21 -16.43 -1.40
C ILE A 239 4.66 -17.87 -1.23
N ASP A 240 5.43 -18.89 -1.63
CA ASP A 240 5.05 -20.30 -1.44
C ASP A 240 4.88 -20.66 0.05
N ARG A 241 5.83 -20.20 0.87
CA ARG A 241 5.79 -20.34 2.34
C ARG A 241 4.69 -19.50 2.94
N ALA A 242 4.45 -18.30 2.40
CA ALA A 242 3.39 -17.41 2.85
C ALA A 242 2.01 -18.06 2.70
N TRP A 243 1.69 -18.57 1.51
CA TRP A 243 0.45 -19.29 1.25
C TRP A 243 0.36 -20.61 2.03
N TRP A 244 1.47 -21.34 2.18
CA TRP A 244 1.50 -22.54 3.00
C TRP A 244 1.20 -22.23 4.48
N PHE A 245 1.77 -21.14 5.00
CA PHE A 245 1.49 -20.66 6.35
C PHE A 245 0.02 -20.28 6.51
N LEU A 246 -0.53 -19.52 5.57
CA LEU A 246 -1.94 -19.13 5.60
C LEU A 246 -2.87 -20.35 5.58
N ARG A 247 -2.56 -21.38 4.78
CA ARG A 247 -3.29 -22.65 4.80
C ARG A 247 -3.17 -23.38 6.13
N LYS A 248 -1.94 -23.57 6.62
CA LYS A 248 -1.65 -24.49 7.75
C LYS A 248 -1.77 -23.86 9.13
N ARG A 249 -1.61 -22.54 9.24
CA ARG A 249 -1.57 -21.79 10.48
C ARG A 249 -2.63 -20.70 10.52
N GLY A 250 -2.92 -20.10 9.38
CA GLY A 250 -3.85 -18.99 9.23
C GLY A 250 -3.29 -17.67 9.76
N LEU A 251 -4.02 -16.59 9.51
CA LEU A 251 -3.69 -15.23 9.97
C LEU A 251 -4.82 -14.66 10.82
N VAL A 252 -4.48 -13.76 11.73
CA VAL A 252 -5.47 -12.88 12.37
C VAL A 252 -5.72 -11.61 11.54
N SER A 253 -6.74 -10.85 11.93
CA SER A 253 -7.01 -9.54 11.34
C SER A 253 -5.89 -8.53 11.62
N HIS A 254 -5.77 -7.53 10.75
CA HIS A 254 -4.91 -6.37 10.94
C HIS A 254 -5.26 -5.60 12.23
N ALA A 255 -6.54 -5.56 12.61
CA ALA A 255 -6.95 -4.97 13.88
C ALA A 255 -6.39 -5.72 15.09
N CYS A 256 -6.28 -7.05 15.02
CA CYS A 256 -5.72 -7.88 16.09
C CYS A 256 -4.20 -7.75 16.19
N TYR A 257 -3.51 -7.74 15.06
CA TYR A 257 -2.05 -7.64 14.98
C TYR A 257 -1.68 -6.52 14.00
N PRO A 258 -1.71 -5.25 14.44
CA PRO A 258 -1.42 -4.11 13.57
C PRO A 258 0.05 -4.08 13.14
N LEU A 259 0.36 -3.24 12.15
CA LEU A 259 1.73 -2.97 11.76
C LEU A 259 2.42 -2.18 12.89
N PHE A 260 3.46 -2.75 13.49
CA PHE A 260 4.20 -2.09 14.56
C PHE A 260 5.32 -1.23 13.98
N LYS A 261 5.50 -0.02 14.55
CA LYS A 261 6.49 0.98 14.14
C LYS A 261 7.93 0.53 14.40
N ASP A 262 8.16 -0.26 15.45
CA ASP A 262 9.52 -0.57 15.92
C ASP A 262 10.10 -1.80 15.21
N GLN A 263 10.38 -1.64 13.93
CA GLN A 263 11.12 -2.64 13.15
C GLN A 263 12.62 -2.69 13.49
N ASN A 264 13.10 -1.77 14.34
CA ASN A 264 14.42 -1.80 14.94
C ASN A 264 14.53 -2.76 16.14
N SER A 265 13.43 -3.32 16.63
CA SER A 265 13.51 -4.34 17.66
C SER A 265 13.92 -5.67 17.04
N THR A 266 15.14 -6.09 17.33
CA THR A 266 15.70 -7.42 17.10
C THR A 266 14.84 -8.57 17.65
N ASN A 267 13.78 -8.27 18.40
CA ASN A 267 12.76 -9.23 18.81
C ASN A 267 11.61 -9.31 17.78
N ASN A 268 11.90 -9.95 16.64
CA ASN A 268 10.92 -10.56 15.72
C ASN A 268 10.19 -11.74 16.40
N ILE A 269 9.65 -11.54 17.60
CA ILE A 269 8.98 -12.58 18.35
C ILE A 269 7.54 -12.65 17.86
N CYS A 270 7.18 -13.80 17.30
CA CYS A 270 5.80 -14.13 16.97
C CYS A 270 4.90 -14.07 18.21
N ALA A 271 4.05 -13.05 18.30
CA ALA A 271 3.14 -12.87 19.42
C ALA A 271 1.87 -13.74 19.33
N MET A 272 1.57 -14.27 18.14
CA MET A 272 0.37 -15.07 17.88
C MET A 272 0.69 -16.54 17.65
N ALA A 273 0.00 -17.43 18.34
CA ALA A 273 0.05 -18.87 18.08
C ALA A 273 -1.37 -19.39 17.87
N SER A 274 -1.48 -20.46 17.07
CA SER A 274 -2.75 -21.13 16.83
C SER A 274 -2.62 -22.65 16.90
N ARG A 275 -3.66 -23.31 17.40
CA ARG A 275 -3.80 -24.76 17.52
C ARG A 275 -4.95 -25.25 16.63
N SER A 276 -4.84 -26.49 16.17
CA SER A 276 -5.91 -27.13 15.39
C SER A 276 -6.96 -27.73 16.31
N ASP A 277 -8.22 -27.70 15.90
CA ASP A 277 -9.33 -28.38 16.58
C ASP A 277 -9.49 -29.86 16.16
N GLY A 278 -8.54 -30.41 15.39
CA GLY A 278 -8.61 -31.78 14.86
C GLY A 278 -9.47 -31.93 13.59
N ARG A 279 -10.25 -30.93 13.22
CA ARG A 279 -11.13 -30.91 12.02
C ARG A 279 -10.64 -29.95 10.94
N GLY A 280 -9.38 -29.51 11.04
CA GLY A 280 -8.74 -28.60 10.09
C GLY A 280 -8.96 -27.11 10.37
N LYS A 281 -9.86 -26.74 11.29
CA LYS A 281 -10.01 -25.37 11.78
C LYS A 281 -8.89 -25.07 12.77
N ARG A 282 -8.50 -23.80 12.86
CA ARG A 282 -7.52 -23.34 13.84
C ARG A 282 -8.08 -22.22 14.69
N HIS A 283 -7.65 -22.21 15.94
CA HIS A 283 -8.01 -21.21 16.92
C HIS A 283 -6.74 -20.60 17.50
N ALA A 284 -6.77 -19.28 17.70
CA ALA A 284 -5.69 -18.59 18.39
C ALA A 284 -5.61 -19.09 19.84
N THR A 285 -4.39 -19.29 20.34
CA THR A 285 -4.12 -19.71 21.73
C THR A 285 -3.71 -18.55 22.63
N LYS A 286 -3.64 -17.35 22.06
CA LYS A 286 -3.23 -16.11 22.73
C LYS A 286 -4.20 -14.99 22.34
N PRO A 287 -4.41 -13.99 23.20
CA PRO A 287 -5.13 -12.78 22.82
C PRO A 287 -4.35 -11.98 21.77
N CYS A 288 -5.04 -11.01 21.16
CA CYS A 288 -4.43 -10.10 20.20
C CYS A 288 -3.33 -9.24 20.85
N PRO A 289 -2.22 -8.97 20.12
CA PRO A 289 -1.23 -7.97 20.55
C PRO A 289 -1.84 -6.58 20.71
N ASN A 290 -2.84 -6.24 19.89
CA ASN A 290 -3.67 -5.07 20.13
C ASN A 290 -4.73 -5.38 21.20
N SER A 291 -4.59 -4.78 22.38
CA SER A 291 -5.50 -4.97 23.52
C SER A 291 -6.92 -4.44 23.27
N PHE A 292 -7.12 -3.57 22.28
CA PHE A 292 -8.45 -3.06 21.91
C PHE A 292 -9.26 -4.04 21.05
N GLU A 293 -8.59 -4.97 20.36
CA GLU A 293 -9.27 -5.96 19.52
C GLU A 293 -9.55 -7.22 20.35
N LYS A 294 -10.84 -7.55 20.49
CA LYS A 294 -11.28 -8.73 21.23
C LYS A 294 -11.23 -9.99 20.37
N SER A 295 -11.40 -9.84 19.05
CA SER A 295 -11.47 -10.95 18.12
C SER A 295 -10.09 -11.39 17.64
N ASN A 296 -9.64 -12.55 18.14
CA ASN A 296 -8.41 -13.21 17.70
C ASN A 296 -8.69 -14.32 16.66
N ARG A 297 -9.75 -14.17 15.86
CA ARG A 297 -10.15 -15.16 14.85
C ARG A 297 -9.01 -15.43 13.88
N ILE A 298 -8.79 -16.72 13.61
CA ILE A 298 -7.83 -17.20 12.61
C ILE A 298 -8.56 -17.43 11.29
N TYR A 299 -8.02 -16.86 10.22
CA TYR A 299 -8.48 -16.97 8.85
C TYR A 299 -7.52 -17.87 8.06
N GLN A 300 -8.07 -18.84 7.33
CA GLN A 300 -7.30 -19.82 6.56
C GLN A 300 -7.75 -19.82 5.09
N CYS A 301 -6.88 -20.32 4.22
CA CYS A 301 -7.17 -20.56 2.81
C CYS A 301 -6.93 -22.02 2.43
N SER A 302 -7.48 -22.42 1.28
CA SER A 302 -7.14 -23.65 0.58
C SER A 302 -5.65 -23.70 0.23
N PRO A 303 -5.14 -24.83 -0.27
CA PRO A 303 -3.87 -24.83 -0.99
C PRO A 303 -3.86 -23.76 -2.08
N PRO A 304 -2.75 -23.02 -2.26
CA PRO A 304 -2.61 -22.09 -3.36
C PRO A 304 -2.56 -22.86 -4.69
N TYR A 305 -3.00 -22.21 -5.76
CA TYR A 305 -2.89 -22.71 -7.12
C TYR A 305 -2.35 -21.61 -8.04
N ARG A 306 -1.70 -22.06 -9.11
CA ARG A 306 -1.20 -21.17 -10.16
C ARG A 306 -2.32 -20.95 -11.18
N VAL A 307 -2.63 -19.70 -11.45
CA VAL A 307 -3.52 -19.31 -12.55
C VAL A 307 -2.69 -19.28 -13.82
N SER A 308 -3.29 -19.66 -14.96
CA SER A 308 -2.59 -19.60 -16.23
C SER A 308 -2.02 -18.22 -16.53
N SER A 309 -0.85 -18.18 -17.18
CA SER A 309 -0.23 -16.93 -17.64
C SER A 309 -0.94 -16.29 -18.83
N ASN A 310 -2.02 -16.90 -19.34
CA ASN A 310 -2.84 -16.31 -20.40
C ASN A 310 -3.64 -15.10 -19.89
N GLU A 311 -3.52 -13.95 -20.58
CA GLU A 311 -4.25 -12.70 -20.31
C GLU A 311 -5.74 -12.94 -19.96
N THR A 312 -6.41 -13.75 -20.78
CA THR A 312 -7.85 -14.01 -20.67
C THR A 312 -8.20 -14.85 -19.44
N GLU A 313 -7.35 -15.82 -19.08
CA GLU A 313 -7.54 -16.66 -17.89
C GLU A 313 -7.34 -15.86 -16.60
N ILE A 314 -6.35 -14.96 -16.58
CA ILE A 314 -6.14 -14.03 -15.46
C ILE A 314 -7.38 -13.14 -15.28
N MET A 315 -7.91 -12.57 -16.37
CA MET A 315 -9.14 -11.77 -16.34
C MET A 315 -10.33 -12.58 -15.79
N ARG A 316 -10.52 -13.81 -16.28
CA ARG A 316 -11.60 -14.73 -15.84
C ARG A 316 -11.50 -15.04 -14.35
N GLU A 317 -10.30 -15.30 -13.86
CA GLU A 317 -10.07 -15.57 -12.45
C GLU A 317 -10.43 -14.36 -11.59
N ILE A 318 -9.96 -13.16 -11.98
CA ILE A 318 -10.20 -11.94 -11.24
C ILE A 318 -11.69 -11.59 -11.18
N ILE A 319 -12.41 -11.65 -12.31
CA ILE A 319 -13.84 -11.31 -12.33
C ILE A 319 -14.71 -12.34 -11.63
N LYS A 320 -14.33 -13.62 -11.59
CA LYS A 320 -15.13 -14.65 -10.91
C LYS A 320 -14.86 -14.67 -9.41
N ASN A 321 -13.58 -14.71 -9.04
CA ASN A 321 -13.13 -15.12 -7.71
C ASN A 321 -12.45 -14.00 -6.92
N GLY A 322 -12.25 -12.84 -7.54
CA GLY A 322 -11.63 -11.68 -6.91
C GLY A 322 -10.13 -11.57 -7.18
N PRO A 323 -9.49 -10.56 -6.57
CA PRO A 323 -8.08 -10.22 -6.80
C PRO A 323 -7.12 -11.43 -6.71
N VAL A 324 -6.00 -11.33 -7.43
CA VAL A 324 -4.95 -12.37 -7.47
C VAL A 324 -3.60 -11.77 -7.10
N GLN A 325 -2.67 -12.60 -6.63
CA GLN A 325 -1.29 -12.18 -6.40
C GLN A 325 -0.50 -12.31 -7.70
N ALA A 326 0.22 -11.26 -8.09
CA ALA A 326 1.16 -11.27 -9.20
C ALA A 326 2.57 -10.97 -8.71
N ILE A 327 3.56 -11.45 -9.45
CA ILE A 327 4.96 -11.16 -9.22
C ILE A 327 5.49 -10.40 -10.42
N MET A 328 6.24 -9.34 -10.17
CA MET A 328 6.87 -8.54 -11.21
C MET A 328 8.34 -8.27 -10.89
N GLN A 329 9.11 -7.94 -11.92
CA GLN A 329 10.44 -7.37 -11.79
C GLN A 329 10.33 -5.85 -11.76
N VAL A 330 10.75 -5.25 -10.65
CA VAL A 330 10.80 -3.80 -10.50
C VAL A 330 12.09 -3.27 -11.12
N HIS A 331 11.98 -2.12 -11.75
CA HIS A 331 13.10 -1.37 -12.33
C HIS A 331 13.23 -0.03 -11.59
N GLU A 332 14.35 0.66 -11.76
CA GLU A 332 14.62 1.93 -11.07
C GLU A 332 13.58 3.03 -11.40
N ASP A 333 13.13 3.08 -12.64
CA ASP A 333 12.13 4.03 -13.13
C ASP A 333 10.76 3.86 -12.45
N PHE A 334 10.43 2.64 -12.01
CA PHE A 334 9.17 2.33 -11.33
C PHE A 334 9.03 3.03 -9.98
N PHE A 335 10.13 3.31 -9.27
CA PHE A 335 10.07 4.05 -8.00
C PHE A 335 9.43 5.43 -8.18
N TYR A 336 9.57 6.03 -9.35
CA TYR A 336 9.04 7.35 -9.68
C TYR A 336 7.65 7.33 -10.30
N TYR A 337 7.07 6.16 -10.60
CA TYR A 337 5.75 6.08 -11.24
C TYR A 337 4.71 6.93 -10.50
N LYS A 338 4.00 7.80 -11.22
CA LYS A 338 2.93 8.65 -10.67
C LYS A 338 1.57 8.34 -11.26
N THR A 339 1.42 8.43 -12.58
CA THR A 339 0.16 8.12 -13.28
C THR A 339 0.42 7.58 -14.67
N GLY A 340 -0.59 6.96 -15.29
CA GLY A 340 -0.53 6.48 -16.68
C GLY A 340 -0.35 4.97 -16.77
N ILE A 341 0.04 4.45 -17.94
CA ILE A 341 0.27 3.01 -18.13
C ILE A 341 1.78 2.75 -18.08
N TYR A 342 2.26 2.23 -16.95
CA TYR A 342 3.67 1.93 -16.76
C TYR A 342 4.16 0.91 -17.79
N ARG A 343 5.36 1.21 -18.31
CA ARG A 343 6.20 0.36 -19.13
C ARG A 343 7.63 0.73 -18.83
N HIS A 344 8.50 -0.25 -18.60
CA HIS A 344 9.89 0.02 -18.32
C HIS A 344 10.56 0.69 -19.53
N VAL A 345 11.29 1.79 -19.28
CA VAL A 345 12.09 2.47 -20.28
C VAL A 345 13.56 2.12 -20.04
N ILE A 346 14.22 1.62 -21.08
CA ILE A 346 15.53 0.96 -21.01
C ILE A 346 16.56 1.84 -20.30
N SER A 347 17.09 1.31 -19.20
CA SER A 347 18.29 1.81 -18.53
C SER A 347 19.54 1.15 -19.13
N THR A 348 20.62 1.89 -19.30
CA THR A 348 21.87 1.41 -19.91
C THR A 348 22.46 0.23 -19.14
N ASN A 349 22.33 -0.95 -19.75
CA ASN A 349 22.72 -2.34 -19.46
C ASN A 349 23.74 -2.73 -18.35
N GLU A 350 24.49 -1.85 -17.71
CA GLU A 350 25.53 -2.25 -16.73
C GLU A 350 25.05 -2.30 -15.27
N GLU A 351 24.12 -1.43 -14.85
CA GLU A 351 23.62 -1.40 -13.47
C GLU A 351 22.53 -2.48 -13.20
N SER A 352 21.87 -2.98 -14.25
CA SER A 352 20.76 -3.96 -14.17
C SER A 352 21.15 -5.26 -13.45
N GLU A 353 22.38 -5.75 -13.64
CA GLU A 353 22.73 -7.09 -13.16
C GLU A 353 23.09 -7.14 -11.69
N LYS A 354 23.57 -6.02 -11.12
CA LYS A 354 23.84 -5.90 -9.68
C LYS A 354 22.57 -6.14 -8.86
N TYR A 355 21.43 -5.59 -9.32
CA TYR A 355 20.17 -5.62 -8.57
C TYR A 355 19.24 -6.75 -8.96
N ARG A 356 19.61 -7.59 -9.94
CA ARG A 356 18.74 -8.67 -10.49
C ARG A 356 18.10 -9.57 -9.42
N LYS A 357 18.78 -9.82 -8.31
CA LYS A 357 18.24 -10.66 -7.19
C LYS A 357 17.27 -9.92 -6.27
N LEU A 358 17.28 -8.59 -6.25
CA LEU A 358 16.45 -7.77 -5.36
C LEU A 358 15.19 -7.25 -6.03
N ARG A 359 15.13 -7.25 -7.37
CA ARG A 359 14.06 -6.66 -8.17
C ARG A 359 12.70 -7.35 -8.09
N THR A 360 12.63 -8.54 -7.50
CA THR A 360 11.38 -9.30 -7.43
C THR A 360 10.41 -8.68 -6.40
N HIS A 361 9.21 -8.35 -6.86
CA HIS A 361 8.17 -7.72 -6.05
C HIS A 361 6.82 -8.43 -6.23
N ALA A 362 6.04 -8.52 -5.17
CA ALA A 362 4.71 -9.11 -5.21
C ALA A 362 3.63 -8.05 -5.00
N VAL A 363 2.63 -8.05 -5.87
CA VAL A 363 1.53 -7.07 -5.89
C VAL A 363 0.19 -7.78 -5.98
N LYS A 364 -0.90 -7.05 -5.77
CA LYS A 364 -2.26 -7.57 -5.91
C LYS A 364 -2.91 -7.02 -7.18
N LEU A 365 -3.22 -7.87 -8.16
CA LEU A 365 -4.01 -7.48 -9.33
C LEU A 365 -5.50 -7.40 -8.96
N THR A 366 -6.10 -6.25 -9.21
CA THR A 366 -7.47 -5.92 -8.79
C THR A 366 -8.41 -5.63 -9.95
N GLY A 367 -7.91 -5.54 -11.17
CA GLY A 367 -8.73 -5.20 -12.33
C GLY A 367 -7.90 -4.98 -13.58
N TRP A 368 -8.58 -4.52 -14.64
CA TRP A 368 -7.98 -4.17 -15.92
C TRP A 368 -8.79 -3.07 -16.60
N GLY A 369 -8.20 -2.51 -17.64
CA GLY A 369 -8.92 -1.63 -18.55
C GLY A 369 -8.30 -1.57 -19.93
N THR A 370 -8.93 -0.74 -20.76
CA THR A 370 -8.43 -0.36 -22.07
C THR A 370 -8.64 1.14 -22.24
N LEU A 371 -7.60 1.89 -22.59
CA LEU A 371 -7.65 3.30 -22.94
C LEU A 371 -7.43 3.46 -24.45
N ARG A 372 -8.01 4.52 -25.04
CA ARG A 372 -7.66 4.93 -26.40
C ARG A 372 -6.54 5.96 -26.31
N GLY A 373 -5.35 5.61 -26.80
CA GLY A 373 -4.22 6.53 -26.89
C GLY A 373 -4.42 7.61 -27.96
N ALA A 374 -3.52 8.60 -27.99
CA ALA A 374 -3.59 9.76 -28.88
C ALA A 374 -3.67 9.40 -30.38
N GLY A 375 -3.11 8.27 -30.80
CA GLY A 375 -3.19 7.75 -32.17
C GLY A 375 -4.39 6.83 -32.45
N GLY A 376 -5.40 6.78 -31.58
CA GLY A 376 -6.56 5.89 -31.71
C GLY A 376 -6.27 4.42 -31.39
N LYS A 377 -5.02 4.06 -31.07
CA LYS A 377 -4.62 2.71 -30.65
C LYS A 377 -5.18 2.41 -29.26
N LYS A 378 -5.82 1.24 -29.11
CA LYS A 378 -6.27 0.74 -27.81
C LYS A 378 -5.08 0.23 -27.01
N GLU A 379 -4.83 0.82 -25.85
CA GLU A 379 -3.82 0.37 -24.89
C GLU A 379 -4.48 -0.34 -23.72
N LYS A 380 -4.09 -1.59 -23.52
CA LYS A 380 -4.58 -2.46 -22.46
C LYS A 380 -3.72 -2.31 -21.23
N PHE A 381 -4.31 -2.29 -20.04
CA PHE A 381 -3.57 -2.26 -18.78
C PHE A 381 -4.19 -3.14 -17.71
N TRP A 382 -3.37 -3.60 -16.77
CA TRP A 382 -3.78 -4.14 -15.48
C TRP A 382 -3.87 -3.03 -14.45
N ILE A 383 -4.70 -3.22 -13.43
CA ILE A 383 -4.79 -2.35 -12.25
C ILE A 383 -4.27 -3.15 -11.06
N ALA A 384 -3.16 -2.69 -10.48
CA ALA A 384 -2.48 -3.36 -9.39
C ALA A 384 -2.44 -2.46 -8.15
N ALA A 385 -2.68 -3.06 -6.99
CA ALA A 385 -2.46 -2.42 -5.69
C ALA A 385 -1.02 -2.72 -5.23
N ASN A 386 -0.27 -1.67 -4.94
CA ASN A 386 1.08 -1.77 -4.38
C ASN A 386 1.01 -1.87 -2.84
N SER A 387 2.17 -1.96 -2.19
CA SER A 387 2.33 -2.03 -0.73
C SER A 387 3.15 -0.86 -0.17
N TRP A 388 3.19 0.28 -0.87
CA TRP A 388 3.95 1.48 -0.50
C TRP A 388 3.06 2.64 -0.02
N GLY A 389 1.87 2.30 0.49
CA GLY A 389 0.92 3.30 0.98
C GLY A 389 0.21 4.07 -0.14
N LYS A 390 -0.70 4.95 0.30
CA LYS A 390 -1.60 5.70 -0.60
C LYS A 390 -0.96 6.94 -1.22
N SER A 391 0.12 7.46 -0.65
CA SER A 391 0.83 8.63 -1.18
C SER A 391 1.55 8.33 -2.50
N TRP A 392 1.90 7.06 -2.75
CA TRP A 392 2.57 6.62 -3.96
C TRP A 392 1.60 6.34 -5.11
N GLY A 393 2.02 6.70 -6.34
CA GLY A 393 1.28 6.42 -7.56
C GLY A 393 -0.13 7.02 -7.59
N GLU A 394 -1.08 6.19 -8.01
CA GLU A 394 -2.49 6.50 -8.14
C GLU A 394 -3.24 6.07 -6.87
N ASN A 395 -3.00 6.79 -5.76
CA ASN A 395 -3.58 6.47 -4.44
C ASN A 395 -3.16 5.07 -3.92
N GLY A 396 -1.90 4.69 -4.13
CA GLY A 396 -1.31 3.39 -3.81
C GLY A 396 -1.53 2.31 -4.88
N TYR A 397 -2.19 2.65 -5.98
CA TYR A 397 -2.35 1.79 -7.14
C TYR A 397 -1.42 2.22 -8.28
N PHE A 398 -1.24 1.32 -9.24
CA PHE A 398 -0.62 1.62 -10.51
C PHE A 398 -1.30 0.86 -11.64
N ARG A 399 -1.12 1.36 -12.86
CA ARG A 399 -1.51 0.69 -14.08
C ARG A 399 -0.27 0.30 -14.85
N ILE A 400 -0.25 -0.91 -15.39
CA ILE A 400 0.88 -1.48 -16.12
C ILE A 400 0.39 -2.17 -17.38
N LEU A 401 1.20 -2.10 -18.43
CA LEU A 401 0.87 -2.63 -19.75
C LEU A 401 0.48 -4.12 -19.68
N ARG A 402 -0.65 -4.46 -20.32
CA ARG A 402 -1.28 -5.79 -20.29
C ARG A 402 -1.22 -6.48 -21.64
N GLY A 403 -1.03 -7.80 -21.62
CA GLY A 403 -1.01 -8.69 -22.79
C GLY A 403 0.37 -8.90 -23.40
N VAL A 404 1.42 -8.37 -22.76
CA VAL A 404 2.82 -8.48 -23.23
C VAL A 404 3.76 -8.93 -22.12
N ASN A 405 3.23 -9.37 -20.97
CA ASN A 405 3.99 -9.73 -19.79
C ASN A 405 5.02 -8.67 -19.36
N GLU A 406 4.61 -7.39 -19.37
CA GLU A 406 5.45 -6.25 -18.97
C GLU A 406 5.97 -6.46 -17.54
N SER A 407 7.28 -6.28 -17.35
CA SER A 407 7.94 -6.53 -16.08
C SER A 407 7.63 -7.91 -15.47
N ASP A 408 7.43 -8.95 -16.30
CA ASP A 408 7.09 -10.31 -15.87
C ASP A 408 5.76 -10.45 -15.10
N ILE A 409 4.88 -9.44 -15.12
CA ILE A 409 3.69 -9.41 -14.25
C ILE A 409 2.65 -10.52 -14.50
N GLU A 410 2.62 -11.10 -15.70
CA GLU A 410 1.67 -12.16 -16.10
C GLU A 410 2.28 -13.58 -15.93
N LYS A 411 3.57 -13.66 -15.65
CA LYS A 411 4.35 -14.91 -15.62
C LYS A 411 3.98 -15.84 -14.47
N LEU A 412 3.68 -15.29 -13.30
CA LEU A 412 3.32 -16.07 -12.13
C LEU A 412 2.20 -15.40 -11.35
N ILE A 413 0.99 -15.93 -11.57
CA ILE A 413 -0.22 -15.51 -10.89
C ILE A 413 -0.63 -16.60 -9.89
N ILE A 414 -0.77 -16.22 -8.62
CA ILE A 414 -1.16 -17.14 -7.55
C ILE A 414 -2.49 -16.70 -6.95
N ALA A 415 -3.33 -17.69 -6.69
CA ALA A 415 -4.62 -17.55 -6.05
C ALA A 415 -4.87 -18.67 -5.05
N ALA A 416 -5.86 -18.48 -4.19
CA ALA A 416 -6.37 -19.49 -3.27
C ALA A 416 -7.86 -19.27 -3.02
N TRP A 417 -8.54 -20.26 -2.43
CA TRP A 417 -9.90 -20.11 -1.92
C TRP A 417 -9.85 -19.81 -0.42
N GLY A 418 -10.70 -18.94 0.08
CA GLY A 418 -10.97 -18.78 1.50
C GLY A 418 -11.56 -20.07 2.07
N GLN A 419 -11.03 -20.55 3.18
CA GLN A 419 -11.57 -21.72 3.86
C GLN A 419 -12.76 -21.28 4.71
N LEU A 420 -13.97 -21.54 4.21
CA LEU A 420 -15.22 -21.35 4.95
C LEU A 420 -15.50 -22.64 5.73
N THR A 421 -15.86 -22.55 7.01
CA THR A 421 -16.20 -23.75 7.80
C THR A 421 -17.69 -24.06 7.68
N SER A 422 -18.12 -25.32 7.76
CA SER A 422 -19.53 -25.72 7.56
C SER A 422 -20.50 -25.14 8.60
N THR A 423 -20.02 -24.66 9.75
CA THR A 423 -20.80 -23.85 10.70
C THR A 423 -21.04 -22.42 10.20
N ASP A 424 -20.51 -22.07 9.03
CA ASP A 424 -20.57 -20.76 8.42
C ASP A 424 -21.44 -20.70 7.16
N ASP A 425 -22.01 -21.83 6.72
CA ASP A 425 -23.12 -21.81 5.78
C ASP A 425 -24.39 -21.30 6.49
N PRO A 426 -25.20 -20.45 5.82
CA PRO A 426 -26.37 -19.80 6.42
C PRO A 426 -27.49 -20.77 6.82
#